data_AF-A0A3D5Q3W3-F1
#
_entry.id   AF-A0A3D5Q3W3-F1
#
_cell.length_a   1.000
_cell.length_b   1.000
_cell.length_c   1.000
_cell.angle_alpha   90.00
_cell.angle_beta   90.00
_cell.angle_gamma   90.00
#
_symmetry.space_group_name_H-M   'P 1'
#
loop_
_entity.id
_entity.type
_entity.pdbx_description
1 polymer ?
#
loop_
_entity_poly.entity_id
_entity_poly.type
_entity_poly.pdbx_seq_one_letter_code
_entity_poly.pdbx_strand_id
1 'polypeptide(L)'
;MLGEAALTEEDARRYLGDYLRAIDAVGNDTYPRGKAPASSISIKLSALHPRYEVAQEHRVMTELADTLVSLLKTARSKGVSITIDAEEMDRLELSLKLFEKIYQDPVTKGWGGFGMVVQAYSRRALPVLCWLNKLSKEQGDEIPIRLVKGAYWDTEIKICQQLGLDGYPVFTRKEATDTSYLACLRFLLSDYTEGSLYPQLASHNAHTVASVLAMAKNKGRKFEFQRLHGMGDALYNTILEQHDDIPVRIYAPVGAHRDLLPYLVRRLLENGANSSFVHRLVDAETPIEDLVRNPVQELQKYDSFANDRISLPTDIYGAERRNSRGMNIHVESQLLPLLSHLEGWSQSHWEAGPVINGARRSDGERHEIRAPHDQTRTVGHVVWANEGHAVEALEIAHKGFPAWNDKPVEDRARCLETYADLLEAHMEELMAICAREAGKTMQDGIDEVREAVDFCRYYAVQGRFRFGKAMTLPGPTGESNELYLEGRGVFLCISPWNFPL
;
A
#
# COMPACT_ATOMS: atom_id res chain seq x y z
N MET A 1 -6.58 -18.26 14.49
CA MET A 1 -6.07 -17.52 15.65
C MET A 1 -6.01 -16.05 15.30
N LEU A 2 -6.36 -15.15 16.22
CA LEU A 2 -6.44 -13.70 15.96
C LEU A 2 -5.09 -12.95 15.98
N GLY A 3 -3.97 -13.66 15.92
CA GLY A 3 -2.65 -13.03 15.85
C GLY A 3 -2.39 -12.36 14.50
N GLU A 4 -1.97 -11.10 14.54
CA GLU A 4 -1.47 -10.30 13.41
C GLU A 4 -0.40 -9.32 13.92
N ALA A 5 0.42 -8.80 13.01
CA ALA A 5 1.39 -7.73 13.25
C ALA A 5 2.26 -7.94 14.51
N ALA A 6 3.06 -9.01 14.52
CA ALA A 6 4.09 -9.18 15.53
C ALA A 6 5.03 -7.96 15.52
N LEU A 7 5.28 -7.37 16.68
CA LEU A 7 6.23 -6.26 16.81
C LEU A 7 7.60 -6.73 17.31
N THR A 8 7.62 -7.90 17.96
CA THR A 8 8.82 -8.50 18.54
C THR A 8 8.95 -9.98 18.18
N GLU A 9 10.16 -10.52 18.32
CA GLU A 9 10.40 -11.97 18.22
C GLU A 9 9.65 -12.77 19.30
N GLU A 10 9.32 -12.15 20.43
CA GLU A 10 8.50 -12.78 21.46
C GLU A 10 7.04 -12.89 21.02
N ASP A 11 6.48 -11.85 20.40
CA ASP A 11 5.14 -11.90 19.81
C ASP A 11 5.06 -12.98 18.73
N ALA A 12 6.04 -13.03 17.82
CA ALA A 12 6.11 -14.01 16.76
C ALA A 12 6.15 -15.46 17.31
N ARG A 13 7.00 -15.72 18.32
CA ARG A 13 7.05 -17.03 19.00
C ARG A 13 5.76 -17.39 19.71
N ARG A 14 5.10 -16.41 20.36
CA ARG A 14 3.80 -16.61 21.01
C ARG A 14 2.75 -17.04 19.99
N TYR A 15 2.62 -16.30 18.89
CA TYR A 15 1.66 -16.59 17.83
C TYR A 15 1.95 -17.93 17.12
N LEU A 16 3.23 -18.25 16.88
CA LEU A 16 3.62 -19.58 16.39
C LEU A 16 3.13 -20.69 17.34
N GLY A 17 3.35 -20.52 18.64
CA GLY A 17 2.85 -21.46 19.66
C GLY A 17 1.33 -21.59 19.66
N ASP A 18 0.60 -20.49 19.46
CA ASP A 18 -0.87 -20.50 19.31
C ASP A 18 -1.31 -21.28 18.07
N TYR A 19 -0.66 -21.07 16.93
CA TYR A 19 -0.95 -21.82 15.71
C TYR A 19 -0.66 -23.31 15.87
N LEU A 20 0.46 -23.69 16.47
CA LEU A 20 0.80 -25.10 16.71
C LEU A 20 -0.21 -25.79 17.63
N ARG A 21 -0.65 -25.12 18.70
CA ARG A 21 -1.73 -25.64 19.57
C ARG A 21 -3.05 -25.78 18.81
N ALA A 22 -3.39 -24.81 17.97
CA ALA A 22 -4.59 -24.89 17.14
C ALA A 22 -4.51 -26.06 16.15
N ILE A 23 -3.36 -26.26 15.51
CA ILE A 23 -3.12 -27.40 14.60
C ILE A 23 -3.31 -28.72 15.33
N ASP A 24 -2.74 -28.87 16.52
CA ASP A 24 -2.89 -30.10 17.29
C ASP A 24 -4.35 -30.33 17.72
N ALA A 25 -5.04 -29.30 18.20
CA ALA A 25 -6.45 -29.39 18.58
C ALA A 25 -7.34 -29.77 17.39
N VAL A 26 -7.18 -29.12 16.24
CA VAL A 26 -7.96 -29.40 15.03
C VAL A 26 -7.64 -30.77 14.45
N GLY A 27 -6.36 -31.18 14.46
CA GLY A 27 -5.92 -32.46 13.92
C GLY A 27 -6.32 -33.67 14.77
N ASN A 28 -6.53 -33.48 16.08
CA ASN A 28 -7.00 -34.53 16.99
C ASN A 28 -8.53 -34.57 17.09
N ASP A 29 -9.24 -33.61 16.50
CA ASP A 29 -10.70 -33.57 16.54
C ASP A 29 -11.30 -34.66 15.63
N THR A 30 -12.37 -35.30 16.09
CA THR A 30 -13.01 -36.40 15.38
C THR A 30 -14.42 -36.01 14.97
N TYR A 31 -14.56 -35.63 13.71
CA TYR A 31 -15.85 -35.37 13.12
C TYR A 31 -16.45 -36.68 12.58
N PRO A 32 -17.79 -36.85 12.62
CA PRO A 32 -18.43 -37.92 11.87
C PRO A 32 -17.96 -37.84 10.42
N ARG A 33 -17.52 -38.97 9.83
CA ARG A 33 -17.11 -38.99 8.41
C ARG A 33 -18.28 -38.52 7.56
N GLY A 34 -18.21 -37.26 7.12
CA GLY A 34 -19.24 -36.60 6.32
C GLY A 34 -18.77 -36.32 4.90
N LYS A 35 -19.65 -35.70 4.11
CA LYS A 35 -19.32 -35.21 2.75
C LYS A 35 -18.42 -33.97 2.74
N ALA A 36 -18.25 -33.29 3.87
CA ALA A 36 -17.52 -32.03 3.97
C ALA A 36 -16.00 -32.24 4.13
N PRO A 37 -15.14 -31.35 3.58
CA PRO A 37 -13.70 -31.42 3.80
C PRO A 37 -13.35 -31.16 5.27
N ALA A 38 -12.20 -31.67 5.71
CA ALA A 38 -11.70 -31.49 7.07
C ALA A 38 -11.52 -30.01 7.44
N SER A 39 -11.57 -29.72 8.74
CA SER A 39 -11.24 -28.40 9.30
C SER A 39 -9.82 -27.97 8.91
N SER A 40 -9.64 -26.66 8.74
CA SER A 40 -8.40 -26.05 8.26
C SER A 40 -8.04 -24.83 9.10
N ILE A 41 -6.78 -24.41 9.09
CA ILE A 41 -6.32 -23.23 9.82
C ILE A 41 -5.88 -22.14 8.84
N SER A 42 -6.25 -20.91 9.16
CA SER A 42 -5.72 -19.72 8.49
C SER A 42 -4.67 -19.05 9.35
N ILE A 43 -3.57 -18.65 8.72
CA ILE A 43 -2.44 -17.96 9.35
C ILE A 43 -2.20 -16.61 8.68
N LYS A 44 -1.70 -15.63 9.43
CA LYS A 44 -1.17 -14.36 8.89
C LYS A 44 0.34 -14.35 8.98
N LEU A 45 1.00 -13.93 7.92
CA LEU A 45 2.46 -13.92 7.86
C LEU A 45 3.04 -12.85 8.78
N SER A 46 2.38 -11.70 8.90
CA SER A 46 2.77 -10.64 9.84
C SER A 46 2.77 -11.09 11.30
N ALA A 47 2.03 -12.13 11.66
CA ALA A 47 2.02 -12.68 13.02
C ALA A 47 3.26 -13.55 13.32
N LEU A 48 3.96 -14.01 12.28
CA LEU A 48 5.01 -15.01 12.41
C LEU A 48 6.42 -14.44 12.28
N HIS A 49 6.55 -13.14 11.97
CA HIS A 49 7.85 -12.48 11.90
C HIS A 49 7.68 -10.97 12.12
N PRO A 50 8.47 -10.35 13.02
CA PRO A 50 8.30 -8.93 13.35
C PRO A 50 8.73 -7.98 12.24
N ARG A 51 9.46 -8.49 11.25
CA ARG A 51 9.96 -7.73 10.09
C ARG A 51 9.46 -8.32 8.79
N TYR A 52 8.17 -8.61 8.71
CA TYR A 52 7.49 -9.03 7.48
C TYR A 52 7.24 -7.81 6.57
N GLU A 53 8.29 -7.39 5.89
CA GLU A 53 8.33 -6.21 5.01
C GLU A 53 9.39 -6.38 3.91
N VAL A 54 9.21 -5.68 2.78
CA VAL A 54 10.05 -5.81 1.58
C VAL A 54 11.51 -5.45 1.86
N ALA A 55 11.76 -4.43 2.67
CA ALA A 55 13.12 -4.02 3.08
C ALA A 55 13.89 -5.11 3.85
N GLN A 56 13.22 -6.18 4.28
CA GLN A 56 13.78 -7.30 5.01
C GLN A 56 13.52 -8.64 4.27
N GLU A 57 13.39 -8.60 2.94
CA GLU A 57 13.11 -9.77 2.09
C GLU A 57 14.05 -10.94 2.41
N HIS A 58 15.35 -10.70 2.60
CA HIS A 58 16.30 -11.75 2.98
C HIS A 58 15.88 -12.49 4.26
N ARG A 59 15.55 -11.75 5.33
CA ARG A 59 15.10 -12.34 6.61
C ARG A 59 13.78 -13.07 6.47
N VAL A 60 12.86 -12.55 5.65
CA VAL A 60 11.59 -13.22 5.35
C VAL A 60 11.83 -14.55 4.61
N MET A 61 12.72 -14.56 3.64
CA MET A 61 13.06 -15.76 2.86
C MET A 61 13.90 -16.78 3.62
N THR A 62 14.47 -16.43 4.77
CA THR A 62 15.22 -17.36 5.64
C THR A 62 14.45 -17.67 6.92
N GLU A 63 14.29 -16.69 7.81
CA GLU A 63 13.75 -16.85 9.16
C GLU A 63 12.24 -17.18 9.16
N LEU A 64 11.43 -16.40 8.42
CA LEU A 64 10.00 -16.67 8.31
C LEU A 64 9.74 -17.93 7.48
N ALA A 65 10.51 -18.16 6.42
CA ALA A 65 10.42 -19.37 5.63
C ALA A 65 10.67 -20.64 6.46
N ASP A 66 11.72 -20.67 7.29
CA ASP A 66 12.03 -21.78 8.18
C ASP A 66 10.92 -22.01 9.21
N THR A 67 10.38 -20.92 9.75
CA THR A 67 9.23 -20.95 10.67
C THR A 67 8.00 -21.59 10.02
N LEU A 68 7.69 -21.21 8.77
CA LEU A 68 6.59 -21.79 8.01
C LEU A 68 6.81 -23.26 7.69
N VAL A 69 8.02 -23.65 7.25
CA VAL A 69 8.34 -25.07 6.99
C VAL A 69 8.12 -25.92 8.24
N SER A 70 8.54 -25.43 9.40
CA SER A 70 8.33 -26.13 10.68
C SER A 70 6.84 -26.30 11.01
N LEU A 71 6.06 -25.21 10.91
CA LEU A 71 4.62 -25.23 11.13
C LEU A 71 3.90 -26.19 10.17
N LEU A 72 4.28 -26.17 8.88
CA LEU A 72 3.67 -27.01 7.85
C LEU A 72 4.02 -28.50 8.01
N LYS A 73 5.20 -28.84 8.53
CA LYS A 73 5.54 -30.22 8.89
C LYS A 73 4.56 -30.76 9.93
N THR A 74 4.26 -29.98 10.96
CA THR A 74 3.27 -30.34 11.99
C THR A 74 1.85 -30.39 11.42
N ALA A 75 1.46 -29.42 10.61
CA ALA A 75 0.13 -29.40 9.99
C ALA A 75 -0.11 -30.61 9.08
N ARG A 76 0.87 -30.95 8.23
CA ARG A 76 0.82 -32.11 7.33
C ARG A 76 0.77 -33.43 8.08
N SER A 77 1.57 -33.61 9.14
CA SER A 77 1.55 -34.86 9.92
C SER A 77 0.22 -35.08 10.65
N LYS A 78 -0.52 -34.00 10.91
CA LYS A 78 -1.86 -33.99 11.52
C LYS A 78 -3.01 -33.94 10.50
N GLY A 79 -2.70 -33.86 9.20
CA GLY A 79 -3.71 -33.76 8.15
C GLY A 79 -4.51 -32.44 8.15
N VAL A 80 -3.97 -31.36 8.72
CA VAL A 80 -4.64 -30.06 8.83
C VAL A 80 -4.20 -29.12 7.71
N SER A 81 -5.11 -28.78 6.79
CA SER A 81 -4.81 -27.80 5.74
C SER A 81 -4.53 -26.41 6.31
N ILE A 82 -3.59 -25.69 5.69
CA ILE A 82 -3.18 -24.34 6.05
C ILE A 82 -3.48 -23.38 4.89
N THR A 83 -4.10 -22.25 5.19
CA THR A 83 -4.31 -21.15 4.24
C THR A 83 -3.59 -19.90 4.73
N ILE A 84 -2.74 -19.31 3.90
CA ILE A 84 -2.16 -17.99 4.18
C ILE A 84 -3.22 -16.91 3.89
N ASP A 85 -3.61 -16.15 4.92
CA ASP A 85 -4.46 -14.98 4.78
C ASP A 85 -3.70 -13.85 4.07
N ALA A 86 -4.41 -13.11 3.22
CA ALA A 86 -3.88 -11.93 2.54
C ALA A 86 -4.07 -10.69 3.43
N GLU A 87 -3.06 -9.82 3.44
CA GLU A 87 -2.96 -8.64 4.29
C GLU A 87 -2.97 -7.37 3.41
N GLU A 88 -2.13 -6.37 3.70
CA GLU A 88 -1.98 -5.14 2.92
C GLU A 88 -1.33 -5.36 1.54
N MET A 89 -1.56 -4.44 0.61
CA MET A 89 -1.13 -4.55 -0.80
C MET A 89 0.38 -4.42 -1.02
N ASP A 90 1.09 -3.77 -0.12
CA ASP A 90 2.55 -3.66 -0.12
C ASP A 90 3.25 -5.00 0.19
N ARG A 91 2.55 -5.91 0.87
CA ARG A 91 3.01 -7.27 1.20
C ARG A 91 2.69 -8.31 0.15
N LEU A 92 1.83 -7.99 -0.84
CA LEU A 92 1.36 -8.97 -1.82
C LEU A 92 2.53 -9.66 -2.55
N GLU A 93 3.45 -8.90 -3.15
CA GLU A 93 4.55 -9.48 -3.93
C GLU A 93 5.51 -10.31 -3.06
N LEU A 94 5.84 -9.81 -1.86
CA LEU A 94 6.65 -10.54 -0.89
C LEU A 94 5.97 -11.84 -0.44
N SER A 95 4.64 -11.81 -0.24
CA SER A 95 3.85 -13.00 0.09
C SER A 95 3.90 -14.04 -1.03
N LEU A 96 3.88 -13.63 -2.30
CA LEU A 96 3.91 -14.52 -3.45
C LEU A 96 5.28 -15.19 -3.59
N LYS A 97 6.38 -14.42 -3.44
CA LYS A 97 7.76 -14.96 -3.42
C LYS A 97 7.92 -16.00 -2.31
N LEU A 98 7.42 -15.71 -1.11
CA LEU A 98 7.48 -16.64 0.02
C LEU A 98 6.59 -17.86 -0.23
N PHE A 99 5.38 -17.66 -0.75
CA PHE A 99 4.45 -18.74 -1.08
C PHE A 99 5.06 -19.69 -2.11
N GLU A 100 5.65 -19.19 -3.19
CA GLU A 100 6.34 -20.01 -4.19
C GLU A 100 7.45 -20.86 -3.57
N LYS A 101 8.34 -20.23 -2.78
CA LYS A 101 9.42 -20.93 -2.09
C LYS A 101 8.90 -22.07 -1.22
N ILE A 102 7.85 -21.82 -0.44
CA ILE A 102 7.28 -22.81 0.49
C ILE A 102 6.43 -23.86 -0.24
N TYR A 103 5.73 -23.47 -1.30
CA TYR A 103 4.94 -24.38 -2.11
C TYR A 103 5.83 -25.38 -2.86
N GLN A 104 7.03 -24.97 -3.27
CA GLN A 104 8.02 -25.83 -3.93
C GLN A 104 8.90 -26.65 -2.96
N ASP A 105 8.79 -26.42 -1.65
CA ASP A 105 9.48 -27.17 -0.61
C ASP A 105 8.93 -28.62 -0.51
N PRO A 106 9.77 -29.64 -0.21
CA PRO A 106 9.30 -31.00 0.01
C PRO A 106 8.17 -31.15 1.03
N VAL A 107 8.05 -30.24 2.01
CA VAL A 107 6.99 -30.26 3.03
C VAL A 107 5.58 -30.11 2.43
N THR A 108 5.41 -29.44 1.30
CA THR A 108 4.10 -29.16 0.69
C THR A 108 3.84 -29.97 -0.57
N LYS A 109 4.89 -30.47 -1.26
CA LYS A 109 4.75 -31.33 -2.44
C LYS A 109 3.86 -32.56 -2.19
N GLY A 110 2.92 -32.80 -3.09
CA GLY A 110 1.94 -33.88 -3.05
C GLY A 110 0.89 -33.73 -1.95
N TRP A 111 0.82 -32.59 -1.25
CA TRP A 111 -0.05 -32.45 -0.08
C TRP A 111 -1.45 -31.92 -0.42
N GLY A 112 -1.57 -30.94 -1.31
CA GLY A 112 -2.84 -30.28 -1.66
C GLY A 112 -3.52 -29.51 -0.51
N GLY A 113 -2.88 -29.43 0.67
CA GLY A 113 -3.40 -28.78 1.87
C GLY A 113 -2.86 -27.38 2.13
N PHE A 114 -1.98 -26.85 1.28
CA PHE A 114 -1.36 -25.54 1.45
C PHE A 114 -1.92 -24.55 0.42
N GLY A 115 -2.68 -23.57 0.91
CA GLY A 115 -3.39 -22.61 0.08
C GLY A 115 -3.12 -21.15 0.47
N MET A 116 -3.72 -20.23 -0.30
CA MET A 116 -3.63 -18.80 -0.02
C MET A 116 -4.90 -18.04 -0.38
N VAL A 117 -5.02 -16.84 0.19
CA VAL A 117 -6.09 -15.89 -0.12
C VAL A 117 -5.69 -14.98 -1.29
N VAL A 118 -6.64 -14.70 -2.18
CA VAL A 118 -6.52 -13.68 -3.23
C VAL A 118 -7.66 -12.68 -3.09
N GLN A 119 -7.34 -11.37 -3.10
CA GLN A 119 -8.29 -10.29 -2.87
C GLN A 119 -8.73 -9.63 -4.19
N ALA A 120 -9.99 -9.84 -4.59
CA ALA A 120 -10.55 -9.36 -5.84
C ALA A 120 -10.67 -7.82 -5.97
N TYR A 121 -10.61 -7.08 -4.86
CA TYR A 121 -10.55 -5.62 -4.88
C TYR A 121 -9.23 -5.09 -5.46
N SER A 122 -8.21 -5.94 -5.60
CA SER A 122 -6.89 -5.59 -6.10
C SER A 122 -6.90 -5.63 -7.62
N ARG A 123 -6.27 -4.64 -8.25
CA ARG A 123 -6.05 -4.63 -9.71
C ARG A 123 -5.15 -5.77 -10.19
N ARG A 124 -4.44 -6.42 -9.26
CA ARG A 124 -3.51 -7.55 -9.52
C ARG A 124 -4.16 -8.93 -9.31
N ALA A 125 -5.42 -9.01 -8.86
CA ALA A 125 -6.05 -10.27 -8.46
C ALA A 125 -6.06 -11.35 -9.56
N LEU A 126 -6.54 -11.02 -10.76
CA LEU A 126 -6.57 -11.98 -11.87
C LEU A 126 -5.16 -12.37 -12.36
N PRO A 127 -4.20 -11.43 -12.56
CA PRO A 127 -2.81 -11.78 -12.82
C PRO A 127 -2.21 -12.73 -11.78
N VAL A 128 -2.49 -12.52 -10.48
CA VAL A 128 -2.04 -13.42 -9.40
C VAL A 128 -2.62 -14.82 -9.55
N LEU A 129 -3.92 -14.95 -9.88
CA LEU A 129 -4.52 -16.26 -10.14
C LEU A 129 -3.89 -16.96 -11.35
N CYS A 130 -3.58 -16.22 -12.42
CA CYS A 130 -2.88 -16.77 -13.58
C CYS A 130 -1.48 -17.28 -13.20
N TRP A 131 -0.75 -16.53 -12.39
CA TRP A 131 0.57 -16.91 -11.88
C TRP A 131 0.49 -18.15 -10.97
N LEU A 132 -0.47 -18.20 -10.03
CA LEU A 132 -0.69 -19.36 -9.16
C LEU A 132 -1.07 -20.61 -9.95
N ASN A 133 -1.89 -20.47 -11.00
CA ASN A 133 -2.24 -21.58 -11.88
C ASN A 133 -0.99 -22.14 -12.58
N LYS A 134 -0.10 -21.25 -13.05
CA LYS A 134 1.18 -21.67 -13.65
C LYS A 134 2.05 -22.41 -12.62
N LEU A 135 2.23 -21.83 -11.44
CA LEU A 135 3.03 -22.43 -10.35
C LEU A 135 2.51 -23.82 -9.97
N SER A 136 1.19 -23.97 -9.81
CA SER A 136 0.56 -25.25 -9.55
C SER A 136 0.86 -26.28 -10.66
N LYS A 137 0.70 -25.91 -11.93
CA LYS A 137 0.97 -26.81 -13.07
C LYS A 137 2.42 -27.24 -13.18
N GLU A 138 3.35 -26.36 -12.85
CA GLU A 138 4.79 -26.67 -12.85
C GLU A 138 5.13 -27.68 -11.74
N GLN A 139 4.47 -27.60 -10.59
CA GLN A 139 4.65 -28.55 -9.49
C GLN A 139 3.87 -29.86 -9.67
N GLY A 140 2.68 -29.80 -10.25
CA GLY A 140 1.77 -30.94 -10.41
C GLY A 140 0.80 -31.17 -9.25
N ASP A 141 0.68 -30.22 -8.31
CA ASP A 141 -0.25 -30.28 -7.18
C ASP A 141 -1.33 -29.19 -7.28
N GLU A 142 -2.46 -29.39 -6.61
CA GLU A 142 -3.56 -28.42 -6.56
C GLU A 142 -3.36 -27.41 -5.41
N ILE A 143 -3.58 -26.12 -5.67
CA ILE A 143 -3.54 -25.04 -4.67
C ILE A 143 -4.98 -24.67 -4.24
N PRO A 144 -5.34 -24.80 -2.96
CA PRO A 144 -6.56 -24.19 -2.43
C PRO A 144 -6.49 -22.66 -2.46
N ILE A 145 -7.41 -22.03 -3.20
CA ILE A 145 -7.47 -20.58 -3.37
C ILE A 145 -8.73 -20.02 -2.73
N ARG A 146 -8.54 -19.24 -1.66
CA ARG A 146 -9.63 -18.46 -1.08
C ARG A 146 -9.79 -17.14 -1.81
N LEU A 147 -10.82 -17.01 -2.62
CA LEU A 147 -11.17 -15.75 -3.27
C LEU A 147 -12.07 -14.92 -2.35
N VAL A 148 -11.55 -13.77 -1.91
CA VAL A 148 -12.26 -12.76 -1.12
C VAL A 148 -12.40 -11.46 -1.92
N LYS A 149 -13.18 -10.49 -1.44
CA LYS A 149 -13.12 -9.12 -1.98
C LYS A 149 -11.87 -8.40 -1.49
N GLY A 150 -11.77 -8.17 -0.19
CA GLY A 150 -10.65 -7.49 0.46
C GLY A 150 -11.11 -6.79 1.74
N ALA A 151 -10.20 -6.58 2.69
CA ALA A 151 -10.53 -6.12 4.03
C ALA A 151 -9.82 -4.81 4.47
N TYR A 152 -9.00 -4.24 3.59
CA TYR A 152 -8.10 -3.12 3.91
C TYR A 152 -8.36 -1.87 3.04
N TRP A 153 -9.52 -1.79 2.38
CA TRP A 153 -9.74 -0.84 1.27
C TRP A 153 -9.48 0.62 1.64
N ASP A 154 -10.00 1.09 2.77
CA ASP A 154 -9.84 2.48 3.23
C ASP A 154 -8.38 2.81 3.59
N THR A 155 -7.69 1.83 4.19
CA THR A 155 -6.27 1.89 4.54
C THR A 155 -5.42 2.00 3.28
N GLU A 156 -5.72 1.23 2.24
CA GLU A 156 -5.03 1.32 0.95
C GLU A 156 -5.21 2.69 0.29
N ILE A 157 -6.43 3.25 0.32
CA ILE A 157 -6.67 4.61 -0.19
C ILE A 157 -5.84 5.63 0.59
N LYS A 158 -5.90 5.58 1.93
CA LYS A 158 -5.18 6.51 2.81
C LYS A 158 -3.67 6.45 2.59
N ILE A 159 -3.08 5.27 2.61
CA ILE A 159 -1.62 5.09 2.48
C ILE A 159 -1.14 5.64 1.14
N CYS A 160 -1.83 5.31 0.03
CA CYS A 160 -1.46 5.83 -1.28
C CYS A 160 -1.52 7.35 -1.35
N GLN A 161 -2.53 7.98 -0.72
CA GLN A 161 -2.65 9.44 -0.61
C GLN A 161 -1.53 10.07 0.21
N GLN A 162 -1.21 9.50 1.37
CA GLN A 162 -0.13 9.99 2.25
C GLN A 162 1.24 9.90 1.56
N LEU A 163 1.49 8.80 0.87
CA LEU A 163 2.74 8.54 0.15
C LEU A 163 2.83 9.25 -1.21
N GLY A 164 1.78 9.95 -1.66
CA GLY A 164 1.81 10.68 -2.93
C GLY A 164 2.03 9.79 -4.15
N LEU A 165 1.50 8.56 -4.14
CA LEU A 165 1.70 7.58 -5.22
C LEU A 165 0.88 7.91 -6.48
N ASP A 166 1.20 7.30 -7.62
CA ASP A 166 0.50 7.57 -8.89
C ASP A 166 -0.97 7.09 -8.93
N GLY A 167 -1.38 6.25 -7.98
CA GLY A 167 -2.74 5.74 -7.90
C GLY A 167 -2.95 4.69 -6.82
N TYR A 168 -4.02 3.91 -6.98
CA TYR A 168 -4.46 2.94 -5.98
C TYR A 168 -4.24 1.50 -6.46
N PRO A 169 -3.70 0.59 -5.63
CA PRO A 169 -3.59 -0.84 -5.94
C PRO A 169 -4.96 -1.54 -5.97
N VAL A 170 -5.99 -0.88 -5.41
CA VAL A 170 -7.35 -1.36 -5.32
C VAL A 170 -8.31 -0.59 -6.24
N PHE A 171 -9.45 -1.18 -6.55
CA PHE A 171 -10.54 -0.47 -7.25
C PHE A 171 -11.21 0.54 -6.32
N THR A 172 -11.55 1.73 -6.83
CA THR A 172 -12.14 2.81 -6.03
C THR A 172 -13.68 2.84 -6.07
N ARG A 173 -14.29 2.07 -6.98
CA ARG A 173 -15.72 1.76 -7.01
C ARG A 173 -15.97 0.34 -6.52
N LYS A 174 -17.05 0.15 -5.77
CA LYS A 174 -17.42 -1.17 -5.24
C LYS A 174 -17.84 -2.12 -6.36
N GLU A 175 -18.56 -1.61 -7.36
CA GLU A 175 -19.01 -2.34 -8.57
C GLU A 175 -17.82 -2.87 -9.37
N ALA A 176 -16.69 -2.15 -9.38
CA ALA A 176 -15.46 -2.62 -9.99
C ALA A 176 -14.82 -3.79 -9.22
N THR A 177 -14.86 -3.77 -7.88
CA THR A 177 -14.46 -4.93 -7.06
C THR A 177 -15.36 -6.14 -7.31
N ASP A 178 -16.68 -5.94 -7.39
CA ASP A 178 -17.63 -7.02 -7.68
C ASP A 178 -17.41 -7.60 -9.08
N THR A 179 -17.18 -6.74 -10.07
CA THR A 179 -16.84 -7.13 -11.44
C THR A 179 -15.54 -7.92 -11.50
N SER A 180 -14.50 -7.46 -10.80
CA SER A 180 -13.23 -8.17 -10.66
C SER A 180 -13.41 -9.55 -10.03
N TYR A 181 -14.23 -9.65 -8.97
CA TYR A 181 -14.56 -10.93 -8.35
C TYR A 181 -15.19 -11.90 -9.36
N LEU A 182 -16.16 -11.44 -10.16
CA LEU A 182 -16.79 -12.27 -11.20
C LEU A 182 -15.80 -12.70 -12.29
N ALA A 183 -14.84 -11.83 -12.66
CA ALA A 183 -13.79 -12.19 -13.61
C ALA A 183 -12.84 -13.27 -13.04
N CYS A 184 -12.37 -13.08 -11.80
CA CYS A 184 -11.57 -14.07 -11.06
C CYS A 184 -12.32 -15.41 -10.91
N LEU A 185 -13.61 -15.36 -10.57
CA LEU A 185 -14.48 -16.51 -10.45
C LEU A 185 -14.60 -17.28 -11.76
N ARG A 186 -14.82 -16.58 -12.88
CA ARG A 186 -14.89 -17.19 -14.21
C ARG A 186 -13.60 -17.92 -14.56
N PHE A 187 -12.44 -17.36 -14.17
CA PHE A 187 -11.14 -18.00 -14.35
C PHE A 187 -11.00 -19.27 -13.48
N LEU A 188 -11.29 -19.18 -12.18
CA LEU A 188 -11.23 -20.31 -11.23
C LEU A 188 -12.20 -21.46 -11.56
N LEU A 189 -13.35 -21.15 -12.18
CA LEU A 189 -14.34 -22.13 -12.63
C LEU A 189 -14.16 -22.53 -14.10
N SER A 190 -13.01 -22.23 -14.71
CA SER A 190 -12.68 -22.68 -16.06
C SER A 190 -11.85 -23.96 -16.03
N ASP A 191 -11.98 -24.75 -17.09
CA ASP A 191 -11.25 -26.01 -17.31
C ASP A 191 -9.73 -25.80 -17.27
N TYR A 192 -9.24 -24.58 -17.56
CA TYR A 192 -7.82 -24.23 -17.48
C TYR A 192 -7.21 -24.37 -16.10
N THR A 193 -8.03 -24.33 -15.05
CA THR A 193 -7.61 -24.39 -13.64
C THR A 193 -7.95 -25.73 -12.98
N GLU A 194 -8.59 -26.65 -13.72
CA GLU A 194 -8.98 -27.94 -13.18
C GLU A 194 -7.77 -28.79 -12.81
N GLY A 195 -7.77 -29.34 -11.60
CA GLY A 195 -6.64 -30.05 -11.01
C GLY A 195 -5.47 -29.15 -10.59
N SER A 196 -5.53 -27.84 -10.85
CA SER A 196 -4.48 -26.89 -10.50
C SER A 196 -4.88 -25.96 -9.36
N LEU A 197 -6.09 -25.43 -9.37
CA LEU A 197 -6.59 -24.55 -8.31
C LEU A 197 -7.90 -25.12 -7.75
N TYR A 198 -8.02 -25.22 -6.42
CA TYR A 198 -9.27 -25.56 -5.74
C TYR A 198 -9.98 -24.29 -5.27
N PRO A 199 -11.13 -23.89 -5.86
CA PRO A 199 -11.78 -22.64 -5.50
C PRO A 199 -12.49 -22.71 -4.15
N GLN A 200 -12.12 -21.80 -3.25
CA GLN A 200 -12.79 -21.54 -1.97
C GLN A 200 -13.40 -20.13 -2.01
N LEU A 201 -14.72 -20.05 -2.19
CA LEU A 201 -15.40 -18.82 -2.60
C LEU A 201 -16.01 -18.11 -1.39
N ALA A 202 -15.35 -17.05 -0.91
CA ALA A 202 -15.75 -16.34 0.31
C ALA A 202 -16.54 -15.06 -0.01
N SER A 203 -17.82 -14.99 0.36
CA SER A 203 -18.66 -13.80 0.17
C SER A 203 -19.98 -13.86 0.95
N HIS A 204 -20.41 -12.75 1.55
CA HIS A 204 -21.78 -12.61 2.10
C HIS A 204 -22.77 -11.98 1.13
N ASN A 205 -22.32 -11.67 -0.09
CA ASN A 205 -23.18 -11.07 -1.11
C ASN A 205 -23.96 -12.16 -1.86
N ALA A 206 -25.28 -12.16 -1.71
CA ALA A 206 -26.14 -13.19 -2.31
C ALA A 206 -26.10 -13.17 -3.84
N HIS A 207 -25.97 -12.01 -4.48
CA HIS A 207 -25.77 -11.92 -5.94
C HIS A 207 -24.47 -12.60 -6.36
N THR A 208 -23.36 -12.41 -5.62
CA THR A 208 -22.11 -13.13 -5.86
C THR A 208 -22.29 -14.64 -5.70
N VAL A 209 -22.93 -15.09 -4.62
CA VAL A 209 -23.20 -16.52 -4.38
C VAL A 209 -24.06 -17.13 -5.48
N ALA A 210 -25.14 -16.46 -5.89
CA ALA A 210 -25.98 -16.89 -7.01
C ALA A 210 -25.19 -16.94 -8.33
N SER A 211 -24.29 -15.98 -8.57
CA SER A 211 -23.41 -15.96 -9.74
C SER A 211 -22.46 -17.17 -9.76
N VAL A 212 -21.94 -17.59 -8.60
CA VAL A 212 -21.14 -18.82 -8.47
C VAL A 212 -21.94 -20.03 -8.92
N LEU A 213 -23.14 -20.22 -8.36
CA LEU A 213 -24.01 -21.35 -8.70
C LEU A 213 -24.35 -21.37 -10.19
N ALA A 214 -24.69 -20.21 -10.76
CA ALA A 214 -25.00 -20.07 -12.18
C ALA A 214 -23.79 -20.40 -13.07
N MET A 215 -22.59 -19.92 -12.71
CA MET A 215 -21.37 -20.16 -13.50
C MET A 215 -20.80 -21.57 -13.35
N ALA A 216 -21.07 -22.26 -12.25
CA ALA A 216 -20.65 -23.64 -12.00
C ALA A 216 -21.64 -24.68 -12.52
N LYS A 217 -22.88 -24.29 -12.81
CA LYS A 217 -23.94 -25.18 -13.29
C LYS A 217 -23.47 -26.00 -14.49
N ASN A 218 -23.68 -27.32 -14.41
CA ASN A 218 -23.33 -28.31 -15.44
C ASN A 218 -21.83 -28.45 -15.77
N LYS A 219 -20.92 -27.85 -15.00
CA LYS A 219 -19.47 -27.99 -15.23
C LYS A 219 -18.82 -29.18 -14.52
N GLY A 220 -19.48 -29.74 -13.49
CA GLY A 220 -18.87 -30.77 -12.63
C GLY A 220 -17.69 -30.27 -11.78
N ARG A 221 -17.39 -28.96 -11.81
CA ARG A 221 -16.29 -28.34 -11.10
C ARG A 221 -16.53 -28.36 -9.59
N LYS A 222 -15.60 -28.94 -8.83
CA LYS A 222 -15.63 -28.91 -7.36
C LYS A 222 -15.18 -27.54 -6.84
N PHE A 223 -15.88 -27.03 -5.84
CA PHE A 223 -15.55 -25.82 -5.08
C PHE A 223 -16.20 -25.91 -3.70
N GLU A 224 -15.84 -25.00 -2.81
CA GLU A 224 -16.59 -24.76 -1.56
C GLU A 224 -16.93 -23.28 -1.42
N PHE A 225 -17.98 -22.99 -0.68
CA PHE A 225 -18.21 -21.64 -0.19
C PHE A 225 -17.53 -21.43 1.16
N GLN A 226 -17.20 -20.18 1.46
CA GLN A 226 -16.76 -19.80 2.79
C GLN A 226 -17.51 -18.57 3.31
N ARG A 227 -17.75 -18.56 4.62
CA ARG A 227 -18.39 -17.44 5.33
C ARG A 227 -17.72 -17.19 6.65
N LEU A 228 -17.97 -16.03 7.23
CA LEU A 228 -17.54 -15.70 8.58
C LEU A 228 -18.50 -16.26 9.62
N HIS A 229 -17.95 -16.68 10.76
CA HIS A 229 -18.75 -17.04 11.92
C HIS A 229 -19.62 -15.87 12.39
N GLY A 230 -20.89 -16.15 12.70
CA GLY A 230 -21.88 -15.15 13.12
C GLY A 230 -22.44 -14.28 11.99
N MET A 231 -22.14 -14.58 10.72
CA MET A 231 -22.61 -13.81 9.58
C MET A 231 -23.02 -14.70 8.40
N GLY A 232 -24.12 -14.36 7.72
CA GLY A 232 -24.58 -15.04 6.51
C GLY A 232 -25.27 -16.39 6.76
N ASP A 233 -25.73 -16.67 7.99
CA ASP A 233 -26.42 -17.92 8.34
C ASP A 233 -27.64 -18.18 7.44
N ALA A 234 -28.53 -17.20 7.27
CA ALA A 234 -29.72 -17.36 6.43
C ALA A 234 -29.37 -17.69 4.97
N LEU A 235 -28.38 -17.00 4.39
CA LEU A 235 -27.92 -17.24 3.02
C LEU A 235 -27.38 -18.66 2.87
N TYR A 236 -26.46 -19.08 3.74
CA TYR A 236 -25.77 -20.35 3.58
C TYR A 236 -26.56 -21.56 4.06
N ASN A 237 -27.49 -21.41 5.00
CA ASN A 237 -28.46 -22.46 5.33
C ASN A 237 -29.34 -22.77 4.12
N THR A 238 -29.78 -21.74 3.38
CA THR A 238 -30.52 -21.93 2.12
C THR A 238 -29.70 -22.70 1.09
N ILE A 239 -28.39 -22.40 0.98
CA ILE A 239 -27.49 -23.14 0.07
C ILE A 239 -27.37 -24.61 0.50
N LEU A 240 -27.17 -24.88 1.79
CA LEU A 240 -27.03 -26.24 2.32
C LEU A 240 -28.33 -27.07 2.18
N GLU A 241 -29.50 -26.42 2.27
CA GLU A 241 -30.80 -27.06 2.04
C GLU A 241 -31.04 -27.41 0.56
N GLN A 242 -30.56 -26.57 -0.36
CA GLN A 242 -30.77 -26.73 -1.80
C GLN A 242 -29.69 -27.55 -2.50
N HIS A 243 -28.48 -27.62 -1.93
CA HIS A 243 -27.30 -28.24 -2.50
C HIS A 243 -26.57 -29.07 -1.45
N ASP A 244 -26.83 -30.38 -1.42
CA ASP A 244 -26.23 -31.31 -0.45
C ASP A 244 -24.79 -31.72 -0.81
N ASP A 245 -24.31 -31.31 -1.98
CA ASP A 245 -23.00 -31.61 -2.56
C ASP A 245 -22.00 -30.45 -2.46
N ILE A 246 -22.44 -29.24 -2.09
CA ILE A 246 -21.58 -28.05 -2.00
C ILE A 246 -21.22 -27.76 -0.53
N PRO A 247 -19.94 -27.88 -0.14
CA PRO A 247 -19.52 -27.58 1.22
C PRO A 247 -19.56 -26.07 1.52
N VAL A 248 -19.85 -25.73 2.77
CA VAL A 248 -19.72 -24.37 3.30
C VAL A 248 -18.78 -24.39 4.51
N ARG A 249 -17.63 -23.73 4.39
CA ARG A 249 -16.67 -23.58 5.50
C ARG A 249 -16.90 -22.29 6.26
N ILE A 250 -16.84 -22.37 7.58
CA ILE A 250 -16.97 -21.19 8.45
C ILE A 250 -15.56 -20.76 8.91
N TYR A 251 -15.19 -19.52 8.59
CA TYR A 251 -14.01 -18.86 9.14
C TYR A 251 -14.34 -18.39 10.56
N ALA A 252 -13.78 -19.10 11.54
CA ALA A 252 -14.02 -18.88 12.96
C ALA A 252 -12.82 -18.15 13.61
N PRO A 253 -12.94 -16.86 13.95
CA PRO A 253 -11.92 -16.17 14.75
C PRO A 253 -11.89 -16.76 16.16
N VAL A 254 -10.70 -17.06 16.66
CA VAL A 254 -10.47 -17.59 18.01
C VAL A 254 -9.32 -16.81 18.65
N GLY A 255 -9.56 -16.27 19.84
CA GLY A 255 -8.61 -15.47 20.61
C GLY A 255 -9.26 -14.90 21.87
N ALA A 256 -8.46 -14.24 22.72
CA ALA A 256 -8.98 -13.57 23.90
C ALA A 256 -9.82 -12.34 23.51
N HIS A 257 -10.69 -11.88 24.41
CA HIS A 257 -11.59 -10.75 24.14
C HIS A 257 -10.83 -9.48 23.70
N ARG A 258 -9.68 -9.19 24.31
CA ARG A 258 -8.82 -8.05 23.94
C ARG A 258 -8.35 -8.11 22.47
N ASP A 259 -8.00 -9.31 22.01
CA ASP A 259 -7.48 -9.52 20.66
C ASP A 259 -8.59 -9.50 19.60
N LEU A 260 -9.85 -9.62 20.04
CA LEU A 260 -11.04 -9.58 19.19
C LEU A 260 -11.50 -8.16 18.86
N LEU A 261 -11.13 -7.13 19.64
CA LEU A 261 -11.63 -5.76 19.46
C LEU A 261 -11.14 -5.09 18.16
N PRO A 262 -9.85 -5.09 17.81
CA PRO A 262 -9.39 -4.51 16.53
C PRO A 262 -9.97 -5.25 15.33
N TYR A 263 -10.12 -6.57 15.47
CA TYR A 263 -10.79 -7.42 14.50
C TYR A 263 -12.28 -7.07 14.36
N LEU A 264 -12.98 -6.82 15.48
CA LEU A 264 -14.40 -6.47 15.51
C LEU A 264 -14.66 -5.15 14.77
N VAL A 265 -13.84 -4.12 15.00
CA VAL A 265 -13.99 -2.82 14.32
C VAL A 265 -13.88 -2.99 12.80
N ARG A 266 -12.85 -3.69 12.31
CA ARG A 266 -12.71 -3.98 10.88
C ARG A 266 -13.89 -4.78 10.34
N ARG A 267 -14.40 -5.74 11.12
CA ARG A 267 -15.53 -6.58 10.73
C ARG A 267 -16.85 -5.80 10.65
N LEU A 268 -17.05 -4.84 11.56
CA LEU A 268 -18.17 -3.90 11.54
C LEU A 268 -18.09 -2.99 10.31
N LEU A 269 -16.90 -2.50 9.94
CA LEU A 269 -16.73 -1.67 8.74
C LEU A 269 -16.98 -2.47 7.44
N GLU A 270 -16.47 -3.70 7.35
CA GLU A 270 -16.65 -4.56 6.17
C GLU A 270 -18.14 -4.81 5.84
N ASN A 271 -18.97 -4.99 6.85
CA ASN A 271 -20.37 -5.35 6.69
C ASN A 271 -21.37 -4.23 6.97
N GLY A 272 -20.91 -3.16 7.62
CA GLY A 272 -21.72 -2.00 8.02
C GLY A 272 -21.51 -0.75 7.14
N ALA A 273 -20.56 -0.76 6.20
CA ALA A 273 -20.43 0.33 5.24
C ALA A 273 -21.71 0.45 4.38
N ASN A 274 -22.09 1.68 3.99
CA ASN A 274 -23.29 1.95 3.19
C ASN A 274 -23.36 1.16 1.87
N SER A 275 -22.20 0.84 1.29
CA SER A 275 -22.07 0.06 0.05
C SER A 275 -22.04 -1.46 0.28
N SER A 276 -22.02 -1.92 1.54
CA SER A 276 -22.01 -3.32 1.90
C SER A 276 -23.35 -3.99 1.62
N PHE A 277 -23.29 -5.21 1.10
CA PHE A 277 -24.51 -5.98 0.79
C PHE A 277 -25.29 -6.31 2.07
N VAL A 278 -24.61 -6.63 3.16
CA VAL A 278 -25.26 -6.99 4.43
C VAL A 278 -26.02 -5.81 4.99
N HIS A 279 -25.42 -4.61 5.00
CA HIS A 279 -26.10 -3.36 5.39
C HIS A 279 -27.34 -3.10 4.53
N ARG A 280 -27.21 -3.21 3.20
CA ARG A 280 -28.33 -2.98 2.27
C ARG A 280 -29.43 -4.05 2.34
N LEU A 281 -29.11 -5.27 2.75
CA LEU A 281 -30.09 -6.35 2.90
C LEU A 281 -30.99 -6.14 4.13
N VAL A 282 -30.44 -5.58 5.22
CA VAL A 282 -31.20 -5.32 6.46
C VAL A 282 -31.93 -3.98 6.43
N ASP A 283 -31.61 -3.12 5.45
CA ASP A 283 -32.28 -1.85 5.21
C ASP A 283 -33.63 -2.09 4.49
N ALA A 284 -34.73 -1.84 5.21
CA ALA A 284 -36.09 -2.05 4.70
C ALA A 284 -36.43 -1.15 3.51
N GLU A 285 -35.71 -0.06 3.30
CA GLU A 285 -35.91 0.88 2.19
C GLU A 285 -35.17 0.45 0.92
N THR A 286 -34.29 -0.56 0.96
CA THR A 286 -33.56 -1.03 -0.23
C THR A 286 -34.41 -2.04 -1.02
N PRO A 287 -34.79 -1.75 -2.28
CA PRO A 287 -35.52 -2.71 -3.11
C PRO A 287 -34.66 -3.94 -3.44
N ILE A 288 -35.30 -5.12 -3.49
CA ILE A 288 -34.62 -6.38 -3.88
C ILE A 288 -33.99 -6.26 -5.27
N GLU A 289 -34.68 -5.58 -6.19
CA GLU A 289 -34.20 -5.31 -7.56
C GLU A 289 -32.82 -4.63 -7.56
N ASP A 290 -32.53 -3.79 -6.57
CA ASP A 290 -31.26 -3.08 -6.44
C ASP A 290 -30.14 -3.95 -5.86
N LEU A 291 -30.48 -5.04 -5.16
CA LEU A 291 -29.54 -6.00 -4.60
C LEU A 291 -29.08 -7.04 -5.63
N VAL A 292 -29.88 -7.26 -6.68
CA VAL A 292 -29.65 -8.27 -7.72
C VAL A 292 -29.16 -7.69 -9.05
N ARG A 293 -28.87 -6.38 -9.12
CA ARG A 293 -28.33 -5.77 -10.33
C ARG A 293 -26.94 -6.32 -10.66
N ASN A 294 -26.70 -6.52 -11.95
CA ASN A 294 -25.41 -7.00 -12.42
C ASN A 294 -24.33 -5.91 -12.20
N PRO A 295 -23.25 -6.19 -11.46
CA PRO A 295 -22.23 -5.19 -11.14
C PRO A 295 -21.51 -4.63 -12.37
N VAL A 296 -21.42 -5.40 -13.46
CA VAL A 296 -20.83 -4.92 -14.73
C VAL A 296 -21.71 -3.84 -15.34
N GLN A 297 -23.02 -4.05 -15.36
CA GLN A 297 -23.98 -3.08 -15.88
C GLN A 297 -24.02 -1.82 -15.01
N GLU A 298 -23.97 -1.96 -13.69
CA GLU A 298 -23.88 -0.78 -12.80
C GLU A 298 -22.58 -0.02 -13.00
N LEU A 299 -21.45 -0.71 -13.17
CA LEU A 299 -20.15 -0.08 -13.41
C LEU A 299 -20.13 0.70 -14.74
N GLN A 300 -20.79 0.18 -15.78
CA GLN A 300 -20.88 0.82 -17.10
C GLN A 300 -21.76 2.06 -17.15
N LYS A 301 -22.55 2.35 -16.11
CA LYS A 301 -23.35 3.59 -16.01
C LYS A 301 -22.51 4.82 -15.69
N TYR A 302 -21.29 4.64 -15.20
CA TYR A 302 -20.40 5.74 -14.86
C TYR A 302 -19.52 6.10 -16.07
N ASP A 303 -19.26 7.40 -16.24
CA ASP A 303 -18.35 7.90 -17.29
C ASP A 303 -16.91 7.40 -17.10
N SER A 304 -16.53 7.07 -15.86
CA SER A 304 -15.24 6.50 -15.50
C SER A 304 -15.38 5.35 -14.51
N PHE A 305 -14.57 4.30 -14.71
CA PHE A 305 -14.48 3.17 -13.79
C PHE A 305 -13.84 3.53 -12.45
N ALA A 306 -13.08 4.63 -12.39
CA ALA A 306 -12.57 5.19 -11.13
C ALA A 306 -13.65 6.04 -10.45
N ASN A 307 -13.67 6.01 -9.12
CA ASN A 307 -14.53 6.87 -8.31
C ASN A 307 -14.02 8.31 -8.33
N ASP A 308 -14.80 9.19 -8.93
CA ASP A 308 -14.59 10.63 -9.09
C ASP A 308 -14.65 11.42 -7.77
N ARG A 309 -15.18 10.80 -6.70
CA ARG A 309 -15.20 11.39 -5.35
C ARG A 309 -13.96 11.07 -4.52
N ILE A 310 -13.07 10.23 -5.04
CA ILE A 310 -11.81 9.87 -4.38
C ILE A 310 -10.69 10.50 -5.18
N SER A 311 -10.18 11.64 -4.70
CA SER A 311 -9.05 12.34 -5.32
C SER A 311 -7.87 11.40 -5.50
N LEU A 312 -7.13 11.52 -6.61
CA LEU A 312 -5.85 10.84 -6.75
C LEU A 312 -4.87 11.37 -5.69
N PRO A 313 -3.83 10.60 -5.29
CA PRO A 313 -2.86 11.06 -4.30
C PRO A 313 -2.18 12.38 -4.66
N THR A 314 -1.96 12.64 -5.95
CA THR A 314 -1.37 13.90 -6.43
C THR A 314 -2.31 15.10 -6.30
N ASP A 315 -3.61 14.86 -6.12
CA ASP A 315 -4.68 15.86 -6.24
C ASP A 315 -5.44 16.05 -4.92
N ILE A 316 -4.89 15.56 -3.80
CA ILE A 316 -5.56 15.60 -2.48
C ILE A 316 -5.83 17.02 -1.97
N TYR A 317 -5.11 18.03 -2.48
CA TYR A 317 -5.32 19.44 -2.16
C TYR A 317 -6.19 20.17 -3.20
N GLY A 318 -6.79 19.44 -4.14
CA GLY A 318 -7.71 19.97 -5.15
C GLY A 318 -7.08 21.07 -6.01
N ALA A 319 -7.82 22.16 -6.19
CA ALA A 319 -7.38 23.29 -7.02
C ALA A 319 -6.32 24.18 -6.35
N GLU A 320 -6.05 24.02 -5.04
CA GLU A 320 -5.10 24.88 -4.34
C GLU A 320 -3.66 24.60 -4.78
N ARG A 321 -3.27 23.32 -4.83
CA ARG A 321 -1.95 22.87 -5.29
C ARG A 321 -1.93 21.39 -5.61
N ARG A 322 -0.92 20.97 -6.37
CA ARG A 322 -0.57 19.56 -6.51
C ARG A 322 0.21 19.07 -5.28
N ASN A 323 -0.05 17.84 -4.85
CA ASN A 323 0.75 17.15 -3.84
C ASN A 323 2.10 16.72 -4.44
N SER A 324 3.13 16.58 -3.60
CA SER A 324 4.42 16.02 -3.99
C SER A 324 4.28 14.55 -4.41
N ARG A 325 4.99 14.16 -5.47
CA ARG A 325 5.04 12.76 -5.95
C ARG A 325 5.97 11.92 -5.07
N GLY A 326 5.52 10.77 -4.59
CA GLY A 326 6.37 9.76 -3.96
C GLY A 326 6.68 8.57 -4.86
N MET A 327 7.27 7.52 -4.28
CA MET A 327 7.60 6.27 -4.97
C MET A 327 7.25 5.08 -4.08
N ASN A 328 6.69 4.01 -4.67
CA ASN A 328 6.39 2.80 -3.92
C ASN A 328 7.56 1.83 -3.97
N ILE A 329 8.40 1.84 -2.93
CA ILE A 329 9.56 0.95 -2.78
C ILE A 329 9.21 -0.48 -2.36
N HIS A 330 7.91 -0.81 -2.25
CA HIS A 330 7.43 -2.15 -1.91
C HIS A 330 6.96 -2.96 -3.12
N VAL A 331 6.99 -2.36 -4.32
CA VAL A 331 6.57 -2.98 -5.57
C VAL A 331 7.76 -3.08 -6.52
N GLU A 332 8.05 -4.27 -7.01
CA GLU A 332 9.29 -4.56 -7.74
C GLU A 332 9.41 -3.73 -9.02
N SER A 333 8.31 -3.49 -9.72
CA SER A 333 8.27 -2.68 -10.95
C SER A 333 8.59 -1.20 -10.74
N GLN A 334 8.55 -0.72 -9.49
CA GLN A 334 8.94 0.65 -9.13
C GLN A 334 10.30 0.67 -8.43
N LEU A 335 10.57 -0.32 -7.57
CA LEU A 335 11.83 -0.42 -6.83
C LEU A 335 13.04 -0.69 -7.74
N LEU A 336 12.94 -1.63 -8.69
CA LEU A 336 14.10 -2.00 -9.52
C LEU A 336 14.58 -0.86 -10.43
N PRO A 337 13.70 -0.10 -11.12
CA PRO A 337 14.13 1.09 -11.85
C PRO A 337 14.82 2.12 -10.94
N LEU A 338 14.26 2.41 -9.77
CA LEU A 338 14.85 3.33 -8.81
C LEU A 338 16.25 2.88 -8.37
N LEU A 339 16.41 1.61 -8.01
CA LEU A 339 17.72 1.04 -7.64
C LEU A 339 18.74 1.19 -8.77
N SER A 340 18.33 0.91 -10.02
CA SER A 340 19.20 1.06 -11.18
C SER A 340 19.64 2.51 -11.40
N HIS A 341 18.75 3.49 -11.21
CA HIS A 341 19.11 4.90 -11.30
C HIS A 341 20.03 5.33 -10.15
N LEU A 342 19.74 4.93 -8.91
CA LEU A 342 20.59 5.22 -7.74
C LEU A 342 22.00 4.61 -7.88
N GLU A 343 22.12 3.43 -8.49
CA GLU A 343 23.41 2.82 -8.78
C GLU A 343 24.25 3.68 -9.73
N GLY A 344 23.60 4.35 -10.69
CA GLY A 344 24.23 5.34 -11.58
C GLY A 344 24.89 6.51 -10.83
N TRP A 345 24.42 6.83 -9.62
CA TRP A 345 24.97 7.89 -8.76
C TRP A 345 25.96 7.38 -7.70
N SER A 346 26.25 6.07 -7.65
CA SER A 346 27.04 5.45 -6.60
C SER A 346 28.51 5.91 -6.55
N GLN A 347 29.05 6.33 -7.70
CA GLN A 347 30.42 6.83 -7.88
C GLN A 347 30.49 8.33 -8.15
N SER A 348 29.34 9.03 -8.13
CA SER A 348 29.32 10.47 -8.35
C SER A 348 30.03 11.21 -7.23
N HIS A 349 30.61 12.35 -7.57
CA HIS A 349 31.19 13.28 -6.61
C HIS A 349 30.56 14.66 -6.80
N TRP A 350 29.99 15.20 -5.72
CA TRP A 350 29.33 16.50 -5.76
C TRP A 350 30.27 17.61 -5.28
N GLU A 351 30.10 18.80 -5.83
CA GLU A 351 30.89 19.99 -5.47
C GLU A 351 29.95 21.09 -4.97
N ALA A 352 30.08 21.45 -3.70
CA ALA A 352 29.38 22.56 -3.07
C ALA A 352 30.31 23.77 -2.92
N GLY A 353 29.77 24.98 -2.93
CA GLY A 353 30.56 26.18 -2.73
C GLY A 353 29.72 27.45 -2.81
N PRO A 354 30.28 28.61 -2.45
CA PRO A 354 29.53 29.85 -2.39
C PRO A 354 29.10 30.27 -3.80
N VAL A 355 27.82 30.55 -3.98
CA VAL A 355 27.28 31.12 -5.22
C VAL A 355 26.78 32.54 -4.92
N ILE A 356 27.50 33.53 -5.42
CA ILE A 356 27.24 34.95 -5.15
C ILE A 356 26.95 35.63 -6.48
N ASN A 357 25.78 36.25 -6.60
CA ASN A 357 25.30 36.91 -7.82
C ASN A 357 25.35 36.00 -9.07
N GLY A 358 24.94 34.73 -8.91
CA GLY A 358 24.92 33.75 -9.99
C GLY A 358 26.30 33.18 -10.37
N ALA A 359 27.37 33.56 -9.67
CA ALA A 359 28.72 33.09 -9.95
C ALA A 359 29.29 32.29 -8.76
N ARG A 360 29.86 31.11 -9.05
CA ARG A 360 30.53 30.27 -8.05
C ARG A 360 31.88 30.88 -7.66
N ARG A 361 32.21 30.85 -6.38
CA ARG A 361 33.52 31.22 -5.82
C ARG A 361 34.33 29.96 -5.53
N SER A 362 35.65 30.03 -5.71
CA SER A 362 36.56 28.88 -5.56
C SER A 362 37.83 29.21 -4.76
N ASP A 363 37.95 30.45 -4.30
CA ASP A 363 39.06 31.02 -3.55
C ASP A 363 38.91 30.84 -2.02
N GLY A 364 37.99 29.97 -1.60
CA GLY A 364 37.81 29.53 -0.21
C GLY A 364 38.58 28.25 0.12
N GLU A 365 38.53 27.84 1.39
CA GLU A 365 39.11 26.57 1.84
C GLU A 365 38.26 25.39 1.34
N ARG A 366 38.90 24.37 0.75
CA ARG A 366 38.22 23.19 0.21
C ARG A 366 38.27 22.06 1.22
N HIS A 367 37.10 21.53 1.58
CA HIS A 367 36.91 20.44 2.53
C HIS A 367 36.33 19.22 1.83
N GLU A 368 36.79 18.04 2.22
CA GLU A 368 36.25 16.77 1.74
C GLU A 368 35.03 16.36 2.58
N ILE A 369 33.98 15.88 1.92
CA ILE A 369 32.78 15.33 2.56
C ILE A 369 32.78 13.82 2.39
N ARG A 370 32.59 13.10 3.49
CA ARG A 370 32.63 11.63 3.56
C ARG A 370 31.29 11.08 4.03
N ALA A 371 30.97 9.86 3.61
CA ALA A 371 29.71 9.24 3.98
C ALA A 371 29.69 8.88 5.47
N PRO A 372 28.60 9.18 6.20
CA PRO A 372 28.54 8.93 7.65
C PRO A 372 28.49 7.43 8.00
N HIS A 373 27.96 6.59 7.10
CA HIS A 373 27.90 5.13 7.28
C HIS A 373 29.19 4.41 6.90
N ASP A 374 30.07 5.06 6.12
CA ASP A 374 31.36 4.52 5.70
C ASP A 374 32.32 5.68 5.35
N GLN A 375 33.17 6.05 6.31
CA GLN A 375 34.09 7.18 6.17
C GLN A 375 35.24 6.93 5.17
N THR A 376 35.34 5.73 4.59
CA THR A 376 36.28 5.47 3.49
C THR A 376 35.75 5.99 2.14
N ARG A 377 34.45 6.30 2.07
CA ARG A 377 33.79 6.76 0.85
C ARG A 377 33.69 8.29 0.82
N THR A 378 34.37 8.90 -0.13
CA THR A 378 34.21 10.32 -0.43
C THR A 378 32.91 10.57 -1.18
N VAL A 379 32.10 11.50 -0.68
CA VAL A 379 30.85 11.95 -1.32
C VAL A 379 31.14 13.10 -2.26
N GLY A 380 32.02 14.00 -1.88
CA GLY A 380 32.27 15.21 -2.63
C GLY A 380 33.20 16.17 -1.90
N HIS A 381 33.20 17.43 -2.33
CA HIS A 381 33.93 18.49 -1.67
C HIS A 381 33.05 19.73 -1.54
N VAL A 382 33.33 20.52 -0.50
CA VAL A 382 32.73 21.82 -0.29
C VAL A 382 33.82 22.87 -0.18
N VAL A 383 33.67 23.98 -0.93
CA VAL A 383 34.46 25.19 -0.71
C VAL A 383 33.73 26.04 0.33
N TRP A 384 34.37 26.33 1.46
CA TRP A 384 33.79 27.20 2.48
C TRP A 384 33.88 28.67 2.07
N ALA A 385 32.81 29.42 2.34
CA ALA A 385 32.82 30.86 2.18
C ALA A 385 33.80 31.49 3.19
N ASN A 386 34.58 32.48 2.75
CA ASN A 386 35.38 33.31 3.64
C ASN A 386 34.59 34.56 4.09
N GLU A 387 35.16 35.36 5.00
CA GLU A 387 34.52 36.58 5.51
C GLU A 387 34.19 37.57 4.39
N GLY A 388 35.09 37.73 3.40
CA GLY A 388 34.88 38.60 2.25
C GLY A 388 33.69 38.16 1.39
N HIS A 389 33.53 36.86 1.16
CA HIS A 389 32.38 36.28 0.46
C HIS A 389 31.06 36.59 1.20
N ALA A 390 31.06 36.50 2.54
CA ALA A 390 29.86 36.80 3.33
C ALA A 390 29.45 38.28 3.23
N VAL A 391 30.42 39.20 3.31
CA VAL A 391 30.18 40.64 3.13
C VAL A 391 29.67 40.94 1.71
N GLU A 392 30.33 40.40 0.68
CA GLU A 392 29.93 40.55 -0.73
C GLU A 392 28.48 40.09 -0.94
N ALA A 393 28.12 38.90 -0.41
CA ALA A 393 26.77 38.35 -0.52
C ALA A 393 25.71 39.23 0.14
N LEU A 394 25.99 39.78 1.33
CA LEU A 394 25.07 40.67 2.04
C LEU A 394 24.87 42.00 1.31
N GLU A 395 25.93 42.61 0.78
CA GLU A 395 25.85 43.85 0.00
C GLU A 395 25.02 43.66 -1.26
N ILE A 396 25.24 42.55 -1.99
CA ILE A 396 24.49 42.21 -3.20
C ILE A 396 23.03 41.94 -2.88
N ALA A 397 22.75 41.18 -1.81
CA ALA A 397 21.38 40.90 -1.37
C ALA A 397 20.64 42.18 -0.97
N HIS A 398 21.30 43.09 -0.25
CA HIS A 398 20.72 44.37 0.16
C HIS A 398 20.43 45.27 -1.05
N LYS A 399 21.37 45.34 -2.01
CA LYS A 399 21.18 46.10 -3.26
C LYS A 399 20.09 45.50 -4.15
N GLY A 400 19.95 44.18 -4.17
CA GLY A 400 18.94 43.47 -4.97
C GLY A 400 17.54 43.47 -4.36
N PHE A 401 17.43 43.68 -3.04
CA PHE A 401 16.16 43.57 -2.31
C PHE A 401 15.04 44.44 -2.89
N PRO A 402 15.22 45.75 -3.22
CA PRO A 402 14.13 46.56 -3.76
C PRO A 402 13.54 45.97 -5.04
N ALA A 403 14.39 45.58 -5.99
CA ALA A 403 13.94 44.98 -7.26
C ALA A 403 13.24 43.62 -7.06
N TRP A 404 13.64 42.84 -6.06
CA TRP A 404 12.97 41.58 -5.72
C TRP A 404 11.64 41.79 -4.98
N ASN A 405 11.58 42.79 -4.10
CA ASN A 405 10.38 43.15 -3.36
C ASN A 405 9.28 43.69 -4.30
N ASP A 406 9.68 44.49 -5.29
CA ASP A 406 8.76 45.07 -6.30
C ASP A 406 8.36 44.08 -7.39
N LYS A 407 9.03 42.92 -7.48
CA LYS A 407 8.65 41.85 -8.42
C LYS A 407 7.22 41.37 -8.10
N PRO A 408 6.33 41.20 -9.10
CA PRO A 408 5.00 40.68 -8.87
C PRO A 408 5.03 39.35 -8.12
N VAL A 409 4.10 39.17 -7.16
CA VAL A 409 4.01 37.92 -6.38
C VAL A 409 3.85 36.70 -7.28
N GLU A 410 3.16 36.85 -8.41
CA GLU A 410 2.95 35.76 -9.36
C GLU A 410 4.26 35.25 -9.95
N ASP A 411 5.19 36.14 -10.28
CA ASP A 411 6.49 35.75 -10.81
C ASP A 411 7.37 35.10 -9.73
N ARG A 412 7.27 35.56 -8.48
CA ARG A 412 7.96 34.94 -7.34
C ARG A 412 7.41 33.55 -7.05
N ALA A 413 6.09 33.39 -7.05
CA ALA A 413 5.41 32.11 -6.86
C ALA A 413 5.78 31.12 -7.97
N ARG A 414 5.84 31.58 -9.23
CA ARG A 414 6.27 30.75 -10.37
C ARG A 414 7.71 30.25 -10.21
N CYS A 415 8.63 31.05 -9.65
CA CYS A 415 9.98 30.58 -9.35
C CYS A 415 9.98 29.39 -8.38
N LEU A 416 9.16 29.44 -7.33
CA LEU A 416 9.02 28.33 -6.38
C LEU A 416 8.42 27.09 -7.04
N GLU A 417 7.40 27.25 -7.88
CA GLU A 417 6.78 26.14 -8.60
C GLU A 417 7.73 25.48 -9.60
N THR A 418 8.47 26.29 -10.37
CA THR A 418 9.53 25.78 -11.25
C THR A 418 10.60 25.04 -10.46
N TYR A 419 10.99 25.54 -9.29
CA TYR A 419 11.95 24.84 -8.43
C TYR A 419 11.38 23.51 -7.90
N ALA A 420 10.11 23.48 -7.50
CA ALA A 420 9.42 22.25 -7.11
C ALA A 420 9.42 21.20 -8.23
N ASP A 421 9.14 21.61 -9.47
CA ASP A 421 9.14 20.70 -10.61
C ASP A 421 10.54 20.18 -10.94
N LEU A 422 11.57 21.00 -10.76
CA LEU A 422 12.98 20.58 -10.89
C LEU A 422 13.38 19.60 -9.78
N LEU A 423 12.95 19.83 -8.53
CA LEU A 423 13.18 18.89 -7.43
C LEU A 423 12.56 17.52 -7.73
N GLU A 424 11.32 17.47 -8.23
CA GLU A 424 10.67 16.20 -8.62
C GLU A 424 11.36 15.54 -9.82
N ALA A 425 11.84 16.32 -10.80
CA ALA A 425 12.53 15.81 -11.97
C ALA A 425 13.92 15.22 -11.64
N HIS A 426 14.58 15.73 -10.60
CA HIS A 426 15.90 15.30 -10.14
C HIS A 426 15.86 14.46 -8.85
N MET A 427 14.67 13.96 -8.45
CA MET A 427 14.45 13.23 -7.20
C MET A 427 15.48 12.13 -6.95
N GLU A 428 15.81 11.33 -7.95
CA GLU A 428 16.72 10.19 -7.79
C GLU A 428 18.17 10.61 -7.48
N GLU A 429 18.66 11.69 -8.10
CA GLU A 429 19.97 12.27 -7.77
C GLU A 429 19.97 12.85 -6.36
N LEU A 430 18.90 13.58 -6.01
CA LEU A 430 18.73 14.19 -4.68
C LEU A 430 18.64 13.13 -3.58
N MET A 431 17.96 12.02 -3.83
CA MET A 431 17.95 10.85 -2.96
C MET A 431 19.35 10.26 -2.80
N ALA A 432 20.11 10.12 -3.89
CA ALA A 432 21.46 9.56 -3.85
C ALA A 432 22.41 10.41 -2.99
N ILE A 433 22.39 11.74 -3.14
CA ILE A 433 23.20 12.62 -2.29
C ILE A 433 22.71 12.63 -0.84
N CYS A 434 21.39 12.65 -0.57
CA CYS A 434 20.85 12.56 0.79
C CYS A 434 21.26 11.27 1.51
N ALA A 435 21.26 10.14 0.80
CA ALA A 435 21.69 8.86 1.36
C ALA A 435 23.21 8.84 1.62
N ARG A 436 24.01 9.38 0.68
CA ARG A 436 25.48 9.34 0.76
C ARG A 436 26.06 10.38 1.71
N GLU A 437 25.53 11.60 1.73
CA GLU A 437 26.02 12.72 2.55
C GLU A 437 25.39 12.72 3.95
N ALA A 438 24.06 12.60 4.04
CA ALA A 438 23.34 12.72 5.30
C ALA A 438 22.96 11.36 5.93
N GLY A 439 23.26 10.25 5.25
CA GLY A 439 22.96 8.91 5.78
C GLY A 439 21.47 8.56 5.79
N LYS A 440 20.65 9.25 5.00
CA LYS A 440 19.21 8.98 4.91
C LYS A 440 18.92 7.59 4.34
N THR A 441 17.87 6.94 4.84
CA THR A 441 17.34 5.73 4.20
C THR A 441 16.66 6.08 2.87
N MET A 442 16.35 5.08 2.05
CA MET A 442 15.65 5.32 0.78
C MET A 442 14.30 6.00 0.98
N GLN A 443 13.53 5.57 1.99
CA GLN A 443 12.24 6.19 2.31
C GLN A 443 12.44 7.63 2.80
N ASP A 444 13.39 7.87 3.71
CA ASP A 444 13.67 9.23 4.19
C ASP A 444 14.16 10.14 3.06
N GLY A 445 14.85 9.61 2.05
CA GLY A 445 15.27 10.37 0.86
C GLY A 445 14.09 10.76 -0.03
N ILE A 446 13.10 9.86 -0.21
CA ILE A 446 11.85 10.20 -0.92
C ILE A 446 11.12 11.31 -0.15
N ASP A 447 10.97 11.13 1.16
CA ASP A 447 10.22 12.04 2.01
C ASP A 447 10.91 13.42 2.12
N GLU A 448 12.24 13.48 2.11
CA GLU A 448 13.03 14.72 2.05
C GLU A 448 12.70 15.53 0.79
N VAL A 449 12.78 14.90 -0.39
CA VAL A 449 12.49 15.59 -1.66
C VAL A 449 11.03 16.03 -1.70
N ARG A 450 10.12 15.18 -1.21
CA ARG A 450 8.70 15.52 -1.14
C ARG A 450 8.43 16.71 -0.25
N GLU A 451 9.05 16.78 0.92
CA GLU A 451 8.90 17.90 1.84
C GLU A 451 9.41 19.21 1.22
N ALA A 452 10.57 19.20 0.56
CA ALA A 452 11.11 20.36 -0.14
C ALA A 452 10.17 20.85 -1.27
N VAL A 453 9.60 19.92 -2.05
CA VAL A 453 8.59 20.19 -3.08
C VAL A 453 7.31 20.78 -2.47
N ASP A 454 6.84 20.20 -1.36
CA ASP A 454 5.65 20.66 -0.66
C ASP A 454 5.83 22.07 -0.10
N PHE A 455 6.99 22.40 0.47
CA PHE A 455 7.29 23.77 0.90
C PHE A 455 7.23 24.76 -0.26
N CYS A 456 7.84 24.42 -1.39
CA CYS A 456 7.83 25.28 -2.57
C CYS A 456 6.39 25.55 -3.06
N ARG A 457 5.60 24.49 -3.24
CA ARG A 457 4.21 24.59 -3.72
C ARG A 457 3.30 25.28 -2.70
N TYR A 458 3.44 24.95 -1.42
CA TYR A 458 2.68 25.57 -0.34
C TYR A 458 2.96 27.07 -0.23
N TYR A 459 4.24 27.47 -0.21
CA TYR A 459 4.60 28.88 -0.09
C TYR A 459 4.31 29.68 -1.37
N ALA A 460 4.27 29.06 -2.55
CA ALA A 460 3.77 29.70 -3.76
C ALA A 460 2.29 30.10 -3.60
N VAL A 461 1.45 29.18 -3.14
CA VAL A 461 0.02 29.42 -2.85
C VAL A 461 -0.16 30.48 -1.77
N GLN A 462 0.55 30.33 -0.64
CA GLN A 462 0.47 31.30 0.45
C GLN A 462 0.98 32.68 0.03
N GLY A 463 2.02 32.73 -0.80
CA GLY A 463 2.53 33.95 -1.42
C GLY A 463 1.41 34.66 -2.17
N ARG A 464 0.76 33.99 -3.12
CA ARG A 464 -0.36 34.55 -3.88
C ARG A 464 -1.52 35.01 -3.00
N PHE A 465 -1.88 34.22 -2.00
CA PHE A 465 -2.97 34.55 -1.08
C PHE A 465 -2.67 35.81 -0.25
N ARG A 466 -1.42 35.95 0.23
CA ARG A 466 -1.06 37.01 1.20
C ARG A 466 -0.49 38.28 0.57
N PHE A 467 0.22 38.16 -0.55
CA PHE A 467 0.89 39.26 -1.26
C PHE A 467 0.22 39.60 -2.60
N GLY A 468 -0.91 38.96 -2.93
CA GLY A 468 -1.68 39.22 -4.14
C GLY A 468 -2.37 40.57 -4.10
N LYS A 469 -3.69 40.57 -3.88
CA LYS A 469 -4.46 41.81 -3.80
C LYS A 469 -4.44 42.34 -2.36
N ALA A 470 -4.21 43.64 -2.21
CA ALA A 470 -4.38 44.31 -0.93
C ALA A 470 -5.82 44.11 -0.42
N MET A 471 -5.97 43.82 0.87
CA MET A 471 -7.27 43.64 1.48
C MET A 471 -7.87 45.02 1.78
N THR A 472 -8.96 45.34 1.09
CA THR A 472 -9.74 46.56 1.38
C THR A 472 -10.36 46.45 2.77
N LEU A 473 -10.10 47.43 3.61
CA LEU A 473 -10.65 47.54 4.96
C LEU A 473 -11.89 48.45 4.95
N PRO A 474 -12.87 48.22 5.84
CA PRO A 474 -13.97 49.15 6.01
C PRO A 474 -13.43 50.51 6.48
N GLY A 475 -13.98 51.60 5.92
CA GLY A 475 -13.57 52.96 6.22
C GLY A 475 -14.71 53.96 6.05
N PRO A 476 -14.58 55.17 6.61
CA PRO A 476 -15.56 56.24 6.41
C PRO A 476 -15.66 56.64 4.94
N THR A 477 -16.80 57.22 4.54
CA THR A 477 -17.02 57.69 3.17
C THR A 477 -15.97 58.75 2.79
N GLY A 478 -15.27 58.54 1.68
CA GLY A 478 -14.21 59.41 1.19
C GLY A 478 -12.78 58.93 1.51
N GLU A 479 -12.63 57.80 2.21
CA GLU A 479 -11.34 57.18 2.55
C GLU A 479 -11.21 55.78 1.94
N SER A 480 -10.01 55.44 1.45
CA SER A 480 -9.65 54.11 0.97
C SER A 480 -8.58 53.52 1.88
N ASN A 481 -8.92 52.45 2.59
CA ASN A 481 -8.00 51.75 3.49
C ASN A 481 -7.65 50.38 2.93
N GLU A 482 -6.37 50.07 2.85
CA GLU A 482 -5.87 48.80 2.32
C GLU A 482 -4.82 48.21 3.26
N LEU A 483 -4.92 46.90 3.53
CA LEU A 483 -3.87 46.13 4.19
C LEU A 483 -3.13 45.29 3.15
N TYR A 484 -1.82 45.43 3.08
CA TYR A 484 -0.95 44.64 2.22
C TYR A 484 0.35 44.28 2.95
N LEU A 485 1.13 43.36 2.38
CA LEU A 485 2.38 42.88 2.95
C LEU A 485 3.56 43.24 2.04
N GLU A 486 4.70 43.53 2.65
CA GLU A 486 5.99 43.76 1.99
C GLU A 486 7.08 42.89 2.61
N GLY A 487 8.14 42.63 1.85
CA GLY A 487 9.31 41.93 2.35
C GLY A 487 10.03 42.73 3.44
N ARG A 488 10.61 42.05 4.44
CA ARG A 488 11.32 42.71 5.54
C ARG A 488 12.75 43.15 5.19
N GLY A 489 13.30 42.67 4.08
CA GLY A 489 14.70 42.88 3.70
C GLY A 489 15.46 41.57 3.49
N VAL A 490 16.75 41.58 3.81
CA VAL A 490 17.63 40.42 3.70
C VAL A 490 17.38 39.45 4.87
N PHE A 491 17.25 38.16 4.55
CA PHE A 491 17.11 37.07 5.53
C PHE A 491 18.39 36.24 5.56
N LEU A 492 18.86 35.90 6.76
CA LEU A 492 19.89 34.90 6.97
C LEU A 492 19.22 33.56 7.27
N CYS A 493 19.31 32.62 6.35
CA CYS A 493 18.79 31.27 6.51
C CYS A 493 19.92 30.32 6.90
N ILE A 494 19.91 29.82 8.15
CA ILE A 494 20.84 28.80 8.64
C ILE A 494 20.03 27.52 8.84
N SER A 495 20.25 26.52 8.01
CA SER A 495 19.54 25.24 8.03
C SER A 495 20.30 24.16 8.80
N PRO A 496 19.60 23.18 9.39
CA PRO A 496 20.23 22.03 10.02
C PRO A 496 20.61 20.94 9.00
N TRP A 497 21.42 19.97 9.42
CA TRP A 497 21.91 18.89 8.54
C TRP A 497 20.95 17.69 8.42
N ASN A 498 19.98 17.55 9.33
CA ASN A 498 19.09 16.37 9.37
C ASN A 498 17.92 16.43 8.37
N PHE A 499 17.65 17.62 7.81
CA PHE A 499 16.79 17.87 6.66
C PHE A 499 17.57 18.81 5.72
N PRO A 500 18.54 18.26 4.96
CA PRO A 500 19.54 19.05 4.23
C PRO A 500 19.05 19.71 2.93
N LEU A 501 17.85 19.37 2.43
CA LEU A 501 17.30 19.86 1.15
C LEU A 501 16.19 20.89 1.38
#